data_AF-A0A2E5J7T9-F1
#
_entry.id   AF-A0A2E5J7T9-F1
#
_cell.length_a   1.000
_cell.length_b   1.000
_cell.length_c   1.000
_cell.angle_alpha   90.00
_cell.angle_beta   90.00
_cell.angle_gamma   90.00
#
_symmetry.space_group_name_H-M   'P 1'
#
loop_
_entity.id
_entity.type
_entity.pdbx_description
1 polymer ?
#
loop_
_entity_poly.entity_id
_entity_poly.type
_entity_poly.pdbx_seq_one_letter_code
_entity_poly.pdbx_strand_id
1 'polypeptide(L)'
;MTEIILKPELIKNIQKVLVDYEPKNQDPILAAQYLSAVVGSIIATADIPKEEQDNILKQLLDFTRYVFDQQTSTLQSGESQNNQNNPTESFGKWKPE
;
A
#
# COMPACT_ATOMS: atom_id res chain seq x y z
N MET A 1 5.90 12.69 -7.39
CA MET A 1 5.64 12.00 -6.12
C MET A 1 6.67 10.89 -6.01
N THR A 2 7.46 10.87 -4.95
CA THR A 2 8.47 9.84 -4.70
C THR A 2 7.78 8.48 -4.62
N GLU A 3 8.29 7.47 -5.33
CA GLU A 3 7.76 6.10 -5.21
C GLU A 3 7.98 5.60 -3.78
N ILE A 4 6.91 5.55 -2.99
CA ILE A 4 6.96 4.95 -1.66
C ILE A 4 6.95 3.44 -1.83
N ILE A 5 8.13 2.83 -1.85
CA ILE A 5 8.27 1.37 -1.84
C ILE A 5 8.10 0.89 -0.40
N LEU A 6 6.95 0.30 -0.10
CA LEU A 6 6.67 -0.37 1.17
C LEU A 6 7.54 -1.63 1.28
N LYS A 7 8.68 -1.51 1.97
CA LYS A 7 9.51 -2.67 2.30
C LYS A 7 8.76 -3.58 3.28
N PRO A 8 8.76 -4.91 3.09
CA PRO A 8 8.08 -5.84 4.00
C PRO A 8 8.52 -5.72 5.46
N GLU A 9 9.77 -5.33 5.70
CA GLU A 9 10.32 -5.08 7.03
C GLU A 9 9.65 -3.90 7.75
N LEU A 10 9.32 -2.82 7.02
CA LEU A 10 8.64 -1.67 7.57
C LEU A 10 7.22 -2.03 8.03
N ILE A 11 6.51 -2.84 7.24
CA ILE A 11 5.16 -3.31 7.58
C ILE A 11 5.21 -4.13 8.87
N LYS A 12 6.17 -5.07 8.99
CA LYS A 12 6.34 -5.89 10.20
C LYS A 12 6.67 -5.05 11.44
N ASN A 13 7.56 -4.06 11.30
CA ASN A 13 7.93 -3.20 12.41
C ASN A 13 6.76 -2.32 12.88
N ILE A 14 5.98 -1.78 11.94
CA ILE A 14 4.76 -1.01 12.26
C ILE A 14 3.73 -1.91 12.94
N GLN A 15 3.48 -3.12 12.43
CA GLN A 15 2.55 -4.07 13.05
C GLN A 15 2.97 -4.40 14.48
N LYS A 16 4.27 -4.59 14.73
CA LYS A 16 4.79 -4.84 16.08
C LYS A 16 4.47 -3.69 17.03
N VAL A 17 4.75 -2.44 16.63
CA VAL A 17 4.45 -1.26 17.45
C VAL A 17 2.97 -1.17 17.79
N LEU A 18 2.08 -1.46 16.83
CA LEU A 18 0.64 -1.43 17.06
C LEU A 18 0.18 -2.53 18.03
N VAL A 19 0.73 -3.74 17.90
CA VAL A 19 0.41 -4.87 18.80
C VAL A 19 0.95 -4.64 20.21
N ASP A 20 2.14 -4.06 20.34
CA ASP A 20 2.74 -3.69 21.63
C ASP A 20 1.90 -2.63 22.37
N TYR A 21 1.27 -1.71 21.62
CA TYR A 21 0.36 -0.70 22.17
C TYR A 21 -1.01 -1.28 22.57
N GLU A 22 -1.67 -2.03 21.67
CA GLU A 22 -2.90 -2.74 21.96
C GLU A 22 -2.90 -4.13 21.31
N PRO A 23 -2.95 -5.23 22.09
CA PRO A 23 -2.86 -6.59 21.55
C PRO A 23 -3.93 -6.95 20.51
N LYS A 24 -5.08 -6.25 20.51
CA LYS A 24 -6.14 -6.44 19.51
C LYS A 24 -5.70 -6.06 18.10
N ASN A 25 -4.64 -5.26 17.95
CA ASN A 25 -4.04 -4.89 16.66
C ASN A 25 -3.35 -6.06 15.95
N GLN A 26 -3.41 -7.28 16.50
CA GLN A 26 -3.14 -8.49 15.73
C GLN A 26 -4.09 -8.65 14.55
N ASP A 27 -5.32 -8.13 14.65
CA ASP A 27 -6.25 -8.01 13.52
C ASP A 27 -5.73 -6.95 12.52
N PRO A 28 -5.38 -7.37 11.27
CA PRO A 28 -4.90 -6.45 10.24
C PRO A 28 -5.88 -5.31 9.92
N ILE A 29 -7.19 -5.53 10.05
CA ILE A 29 -8.20 -4.50 9.77
C ILE A 29 -8.19 -3.44 10.86
N LEU A 30 -8.11 -3.84 12.12
CA LEU A 30 -8.02 -2.92 13.25
C LEU A 30 -6.70 -2.13 13.20
N ALA A 31 -5.59 -2.80 12.90
CA ALA A 31 -4.30 -2.14 12.70
C ALA A 31 -4.36 -1.08 11.58
N ALA A 32 -5.01 -1.39 10.45
CA ALA A 32 -5.21 -0.43 9.36
C ALA A 32 -6.06 0.78 9.80
N GLN A 33 -7.15 0.55 10.55
CA GLN A 33 -7.99 1.62 11.10
C GLN A 33 -7.19 2.56 12.02
N TYR A 34 -6.36 1.99 12.91
CA TYR A 34 -5.49 2.77 13.78
C TYR A 34 -4.51 3.63 12.98
N LEU A 35 -3.87 3.07 11.95
CA LEU A 35 -2.97 3.83 11.09
C LEU A 35 -3.68 4.97 10.36
N SER A 36 -4.90 4.74 9.87
CA SER A 36 -5.71 5.80 9.27
C SER A 36 -6.04 6.92 10.27
N ALA A 37 -6.37 6.57 11.52
CA ALA A 37 -6.62 7.55 12.58
C ALA A 37 -5.36 8.36 12.92
N VAL A 38 -4.18 7.72 12.97
CA VAL A 38 -2.89 8.39 13.18
C VAL A 38 -2.61 9.38 12.05
N VAL A 39 -2.80 8.98 10.79
CA VAL A 39 -2.63 9.86 9.62
C VAL A 39 -3.56 11.06 9.72
N GLY A 40 -4.84 10.85 10.02
CA GLY A 40 -5.81 11.93 10.21
C GLY A 40 -5.42 12.90 11.33
N SER A 41 -4.95 12.38 12.46
CA SER A 41 -4.46 13.19 13.57
C SER A 41 -3.26 14.04 13.19
N ILE A 42 -2.27 13.47 12.49
CA ILE A 42 -1.07 14.19 12.05
C ILE A 42 -1.45 15.38 11.17
N ILE A 43 -2.32 15.15 10.17
CA ILE A 43 -2.77 16.19 9.24
C ILE A 43 -3.54 17.27 9.98
N ALA A 44 -4.46 16.90 10.88
CA ALA A 44 -5.25 17.86 11.65
C ALA A 44 -4.39 18.75 12.56
N THR A 45 -3.24 18.25 13.01
CA THR A 45 -2.27 19.00 13.83
C THR A 45 -1.20 19.72 13.02
N ALA A 46 -1.20 19.61 11.69
CA ALA A 46 -0.22 20.28 10.85
C ALA A 46 -0.47 21.80 10.84
N ASP A 47 0.59 22.58 10.99
CA ASP A 47 0.56 24.05 10.99
C ASP A 47 0.46 24.60 9.56
N ILE A 48 -0.66 24.30 8.90
CA ILE A 48 -0.99 24.71 7.54
C ILE A 48 -2.47 25.11 7.46
N PRO A 49 -2.88 25.90 6.46
CA PRO A 49 -4.28 26.28 6.28
C PRO A 49 -5.20 25.06 6.17
N LYS A 50 -6.41 25.17 6.72
CA LYS A 50 -7.40 24.08 6.70
C LYS A 50 -7.70 23.55 5.30
N GLU A 51 -7.79 24.43 4.31
CA GLU A 51 -7.99 24.04 2.91
C GLU A 51 -6.86 23.14 2.38
N GLU A 52 -5.62 23.41 2.82
CA GLU A 52 -4.46 22.61 2.49
C GLU A 52 -4.46 21.26 3.23
N GLN A 53 -4.88 21.24 4.50
CA GLN A 53 -5.11 19.99 5.25
C GLN A 53 -6.11 19.08 4.53
N ASP A 54 -7.26 19.63 4.10
CA ASP A 54 -8.31 18.89 3.39
C ASP A 54 -7.82 18.35 2.04
N ASN A 55 -7.04 19.14 1.30
CA ASN A 55 -6.45 18.71 0.04
C ASN A 55 -5.42 17.58 0.24
N ILE A 56 -4.54 17.70 1.24
CA ILE A 56 -3.56 16.66 1.58
C ILE A 56 -4.26 15.37 2.01
N LEU A 57 -5.29 15.47 2.85
CA LEU A 57 -6.07 14.31 3.27
C LEU A 57 -6.66 13.58 2.06
N LYS A 58 -7.24 14.32 1.11
CA LYS A 58 -7.77 13.73 -0.12
C LYS A 58 -6.69 13.03 -0.95
N GLN A 59 -5.54 13.67 -1.16
CA GLN A 59 -4.42 13.07 -1.89
C GLN A 59 -3.90 11.78 -1.24
N LEU A 60 -3.87 11.73 0.10
CA LEU A 60 -3.44 10.54 0.84
C LEU A 60 -4.47 9.40 0.76
N LEU A 61 -5.76 9.70 0.73
CA LEU A 61 -6.81 8.71 0.48
C LEU A 61 -6.68 8.12 -0.93
N ASP A 62 -6.51 8.98 -1.94
CA ASP A 62 -6.30 8.56 -3.33
C ASP A 62 -5.03 7.71 -3.47
N PHE A 63 -3.95 8.11 -2.80
CA PHE A 63 -2.70 7.35 -2.78
C PHE A 63 -2.86 5.99 -2.08
N THR A 64 -3.57 5.94 -0.96
CA THR A 64 -3.85 4.67 -0.25
C THR A 64 -4.62 3.72 -1.15
N ARG A 65 -5.61 4.24 -1.88
CA ARG A 65 -6.37 3.46 -2.87
C ARG A 65 -5.48 2.93 -3.99
N TYR A 66 -4.62 3.77 -4.54
CA TYR A 66 -3.67 3.39 -5.57
C TYR A 66 -2.74 2.24 -5.12
N VAL A 67 -2.19 2.32 -3.91
CA VAL A 67 -1.33 1.26 -3.36
C VAL A 67 -2.09 -0.05 -3.18
N PHE A 68 -3.34 0.02 -2.69
CA PHE A 68 -4.20 -1.17 -2.57
C PHE A 68 -4.47 -1.82 -3.94
N ASP A 69 -4.83 -1.02 -4.95
CA ASP A 69 -5.11 -1.52 -6.30
C ASP A 69 -3.84 -2.13 -6.94
N GLN A 70 -2.65 -1.54 -6.72
CA GLN A 70 -1.38 -2.14 -7.15
C GLN A 70 -1.13 -3.50 -6.51
N GLN A 71 -1.22 -3.60 -5.18
CA GLN A 71 -0.92 -4.84 -4.46
C GLN A 71 -1.88 -5.97 -4.85
N THR A 72 -3.17 -5.67 -4.94
CA THR A 72 -4.19 -6.65 -5.38
C THR A 72 -3.97 -7.11 -6.82
N SER A 73 -3.57 -6.19 -7.72
CA SER A 73 -3.24 -6.51 -9.11
C SER A 73 -2.00 -7.42 -9.23
N THR A 74 -0.97 -7.20 -8.40
CA THR A 74 0.21 -8.09 -8.35
C THR A 74 -0.11 -9.49 -7.82
N LEU A 75 -1.03 -9.61 -6.86
CA LEU A 75 -1.48 -10.89 -6.32
C LEU A 75 -2.30 -11.66 -7.37
N GLN A 76 -3.21 -11.01 -8.08
CA GLN A 76 -4.03 -11.63 -9.13
C GLN A 76 -3.20 -12.09 -10.34
N SER A 77 -2.12 -11.37 -10.67
CA SER A 77 -1.22 -11.73 -11.77
C SER A 77 -0.31 -12.93 -11.45
N GLY A 78 -0.23 -13.36 -10.18
CA GLY A 78 0.60 -14.48 -9.72
C GLY A 78 -0.07 -15.86 -9.76
N GLU A 79 -1.38 -15.95 -9.96
CA GLU A 79 -2.13 -17.22 -9.94
C GLU A 79 -2.38 -17.86 -11.33
N SER A 80 -1.77 -17.33 -12.41
CA SER A 80 -1.93 -17.87 -13.78
C SER A 80 -0.68 -18.54 -14.36
N GLN A 81 0.26 -19.03 -13.52
CA GLN A 81 1.39 -19.84 -14.00
C GLN A 81 1.58 -21.12 -13.20
N ASN A 82 0.59 -22.03 -13.25
CA ASN A 82 0.90 -23.44 -13.12
C ASN A 82 -0.14 -24.33 -13.84
N ASN A 83 0.02 -24.47 -15.16
CA ASN A 83 -0.23 -25.76 -15.84
C ASN A 83 0.43 -25.80 -17.22
N GLN A 84 1.53 -26.56 -17.29
CA GLN A 84 1.94 -27.45 -18.39
C GLN A 84 1.83 -26.94 -19.84
N ASN A 85 2.95 -26.52 -20.42
CA ASN A 85 3.73 -27.31 -21.41
C ASN A 85 4.74 -26.41 -22.12
N ASN A 86 6.03 -26.76 -22.02
CA ASN A 86 7.00 -26.39 -23.04
C ASN A 86 6.63 -27.12 -24.34
N PRO A 87 6.72 -26.49 -25.52
CA PRO A 87 8.03 -26.32 -26.13
C PRO A 87 8.29 -24.90 -26.67
N THR A 88 9.54 -24.47 -26.45
CA THR A 88 10.37 -23.62 -27.31
C THR A 88 9.65 -22.89 -28.46
N GLU A 89 9.44 -21.58 -28.34
CA GLU A 89 9.45 -20.67 -29.50
C GLU A 89 9.79 -19.23 -29.07
N SER A 90 11.02 -18.85 -29.45
CA SER A 90 11.51 -17.49 -29.77
C SER A 90 11.12 -16.29 -28.90
N PHE A 91 12.17 -15.75 -28.26
CA PHE A 91 12.34 -14.35 -27.91
C PHE A 91 11.79 -13.39 -28.99
N GLY A 92 10.57 -12.91 -28.80
CA GLY A 92 10.01 -11.77 -29.54
C GLY A 92 10.41 -10.46 -28.87
N LYS A 93 11.45 -9.80 -29.39
CA LYS A 93 11.86 -8.44 -29.00
C LYS A 93 10.69 -7.48 -29.20
N TRP A 94 10.20 -6.85 -28.14
CA TRP A 94 9.33 -5.68 -28.26
C TRP A 94 10.12 -4.48 -28.79
N LYS A 95 9.61 -3.83 -29.84
CA LYS A 95 9.98 -2.48 -30.30
C LYS A 95 8.73 -1.60 -30.20
N PRO A 96 8.79 -0.40 -29.61
CA PRO A 96 7.66 0.51 -29.59
C PRO A 96 7.58 1.32 -30.90
N GLU A 97 6.36 1.68 -31.29
CA GLU A 97 6.08 2.95 -32.00
C GLU A 97 5.84 4.06 -30.99
#